data_AF-A0A285T6W4-F1
#
_entry.id   AF-A0A285T6W4-F1
#
_cell.length_a   1.000
_cell.length_b   1.000
_cell.length_c   1.000
_cell.angle_alpha   90.00
_cell.angle_beta   90.00
_cell.angle_gamma   90.00
#
_symmetry.space_group_name_H-M   'P 1'
#
loop_
_entity.id
_entity.type
_entity.pdbx_description
1 polymer ?
#
loop_
_entity_poly.entity_id
_entity_poly.type
_entity_poly.pdbx_seq_one_letter_code
_entity_poly.pdbx_strand_id
1 'polypeptide(L)'
;MRYSYEFKRKCIEMYRNGTMPDVPDGISKSQFQHEIRKWVRIEEAQGPEALQHKNSNKVWTPEDKLALISKVYAGESITSVAFNAGINDGLLYQWVRKYKI
;
A
#
# COMPACT_ATOMS: atom_id res chain seq x y z
N MET A 1 3.73 -1.99 13.27
CA MET A 1 2.87 -0.93 12.69
C MET A 1 2.10 -0.24 13.81
N ARG A 2 1.85 1.09 13.73
CA ARG A 2 1.22 1.89 14.82
C ARG A 2 -0.27 1.58 15.04
N TYR A 3 -0.96 1.02 14.04
CA TYR A 3 -2.40 0.73 14.08
C TYR A 3 -2.67 -0.75 13.79
N SER A 4 -3.57 -1.36 14.57
CA SER A 4 -4.06 -2.72 14.35
C SER A 4 -4.95 -2.79 13.10
N TYR A 5 -5.10 -3.98 12.54
CA TYR A 5 -5.99 -4.21 11.40
C TYR A 5 -7.44 -3.80 11.71
N GLU A 6 -7.95 -4.25 12.86
CA GLU A 6 -9.29 -3.90 13.37
C GLU A 6 -9.51 -2.38 13.48
N PHE A 7 -8.51 -1.65 13.99
CA PHE A 7 -8.59 -0.20 14.10
C PHE A 7 -8.71 0.47 12.73
N LYS A 8 -7.91 0.04 11.75
CA LYS A 8 -7.98 0.58 10.39
C LYS A 8 -9.34 0.31 9.75
N ARG A 9 -9.87 -0.91 9.90
CA ARG A 9 -11.19 -1.31 9.37
C ARG A 9 -12.30 -0.43 9.94
N LYS A 10 -12.32 -0.23 11.26
CA LYS A 10 -13.28 0.67 11.91
C LYS A 10 -13.17 2.10 11.38
N CYS A 11 -11.94 2.61 11.18
CA CYS A 11 -11.74 3.96 10.63
C CYS A 11 -12.27 4.10 9.20
N ILE A 12 -12.09 3.07 8.36
CA ILE A 12 -12.60 3.06 6.97
C ILE A 12 -14.12 3.01 6.95
N GLU A 13 -14.74 2.18 7.79
CA GLU A 13 -16.20 2.09 7.91
C GLU A 13 -16.80 3.43 8.35
N MET A 14 -16.21 4.08 9.36
CA MET A 14 -16.63 5.42 9.79
C MET A 14 -16.49 6.43 8.64
N TYR A 15 -15.34 6.42 7.94
CA TYR A 15 -15.08 7.33 6.81
C TYR A 15 -16.12 7.16 5.68
N ARG A 16 -16.49 5.92 5.34
CA ARG A 16 -17.53 5.63 4.33
C ARG A 16 -18.92 6.09 4.78
N ASN A 17 -19.21 6.02 6.09
CA ASN A 17 -20.45 6.51 6.69
C ASN A 17 -20.44 8.05 6.88
N GLY A 18 -19.39 8.75 6.45
CA GLY A 18 -19.27 10.21 6.60
C GLY A 18 -18.91 10.69 8.00
N THR A 19 -18.54 9.78 8.91
CA THR A 19 -18.09 10.09 10.27
C THR A 19 -16.57 9.98 10.38
N MET A 20 -15.94 10.80 11.22
CA MET A 20 -14.49 10.77 11.41
C MET A 20 -14.18 10.19 12.80
N PRO A 21 -13.30 9.18 12.91
CA PRO A 21 -12.83 8.69 14.21
C PRO A 21 -12.02 9.77 14.95
N ASP A 22 -11.99 9.66 16.28
CA ASP A 22 -11.16 10.51 17.12
C ASP A 22 -9.68 10.40 16.73
N VAL A 23 -8.98 11.53 16.74
CA VAL A 23 -7.56 11.59 16.36
C VAL A 23 -6.73 10.99 17.49
N PRO A 24 -5.95 9.93 17.23
CA PRO A 24 -5.03 9.37 18.23
C PRO A 24 -4.00 10.38 18.73
N ASP A 25 -3.57 10.23 19.98
CA ASP A 25 -2.54 11.11 20.56
C ASP A 25 -1.23 11.06 19.77
N GLY A 26 -0.63 12.24 19.58
CA GLY A 26 0.68 12.38 18.93
C GLY A 26 0.65 12.26 17.40
N ILE A 27 -0.47 12.54 16.73
CA ILE A 27 -0.52 12.87 15.30
C ILE A 27 -1.45 14.06 15.06
N SER A 28 -1.23 14.80 13.98
CA SER A 28 -2.18 15.84 13.59
C SER A 28 -3.43 15.24 12.92
N LYS A 29 -4.55 15.96 13.02
CA LYS A 29 -5.80 15.61 12.31
C LYS A 29 -5.57 15.44 10.80
N SER A 30 -4.75 16.30 10.19
CA SER A 30 -4.47 16.24 8.75
C SER A 30 -3.68 14.99 8.35
N GLN A 31 -2.67 14.62 9.16
CA GLN A 31 -1.92 13.39 8.97
C GLN A 31 -2.82 12.16 9.12
N PHE A 32 -3.68 12.14 10.14
CA PHE A 32 -4.60 11.04 10.35
C PHE A 32 -5.60 10.88 9.19
N GLN A 33 -6.17 11.98 8.72
CA GLN A 33 -7.05 11.98 7.55
C GLN A 33 -6.33 11.54 6.26
N HIS A 34 -5.03 11.78 6.15
CA HIS A 34 -4.23 11.27 5.04
C HIS A 34 -4.07 9.74 5.12
N GLU A 35 -3.78 9.21 6.31
CA GLU A 35 -3.67 7.76 6.53
C GLU A 35 -4.99 7.03 6.25
N ILE A 36 -6.13 7.56 6.71
CA ILE A 36 -7.45 6.97 6.43
C ILE A 36 -7.70 6.90 4.91
N ARG A 37 -7.46 7.99 4.19
CA ARG A 37 -7.60 8.02 2.71
C ARG A 37 -6.68 7.01 2.03
N LYS A 38 -5.47 6.81 2.55
CA LYS A 38 -4.54 5.81 2.04
C LYS A 38 -5.08 4.39 2.26
N TRP A 39 -5.62 4.09 3.44
CA TRP A 39 -6.19 2.78 3.73
C TRP A 39 -7.42 2.49 2.89
N VAL A 40 -8.31 3.47 2.70
CA VAL A 40 -9.48 3.35 1.80
C VAL A 40 -9.04 2.96 0.39
N ARG A 41 -8.05 3.67 -0.18
CA ARG A 41 -7.52 3.37 -1.52
C ARG A 41 -6.88 1.99 -1.62
N ILE A 42 -6.20 1.53 -0.57
CA ILE A 42 -5.61 0.18 -0.52
C ILE A 42 -6.72 -0.87 -0.52
N GLU A 43 -7.75 -0.69 0.31
CA GLU A 43 -8.88 -1.61 0.38
C GLU A 43 -9.65 -1.66 -0.95
N GLU A 44 -9.88 -0.51 -1.59
CA GLU A 44 -10.53 -0.43 -2.90
C GLU A 44 -9.75 -1.14 -4.01
N ALA A 45 -8.41 -1.11 -3.95
CA ALA A 45 -7.56 -1.70 -4.98
C ALA A 45 -7.29 -3.20 -4.79
N GLN A 46 -7.17 -3.66 -3.54
CA GLN A 46 -6.62 -4.99 -3.23
C GLN A 46 -7.46 -5.80 -2.23
N GLY A 47 -8.60 -5.26 -1.79
CA GLY A 47 -9.43 -5.86 -0.77
C GLY A 47 -8.95 -5.56 0.66
N PRO A 48 -9.78 -5.89 1.66
CA PRO A 48 -9.50 -5.59 3.06
C PRO A 48 -8.26 -6.34 3.60
N GLU A 49 -7.94 -7.51 3.07
CA GLU A 49 -6.77 -8.31 3.47
C GLU A 49 -5.46 -7.55 3.26
N ALA A 50 -5.41 -6.61 2.32
CA ALA A 50 -4.23 -5.78 2.06
C ALA A 50 -3.89 -4.82 3.22
N LEU A 51 -4.82 -4.55 4.13
CA LEU A 51 -4.59 -3.74 5.33
C LEU A 51 -3.96 -4.53 6.48
N GLN A 52 -4.03 -5.86 6.42
CA GLN A 52 -3.42 -6.73 7.42
C GLN A 52 -1.91 -6.60 7.36
N HIS A 53 -1.30 -6.64 8.54
CA HIS A 53 0.14 -6.73 8.62
C HIS A 53 0.57 -8.08 8.04
N LYS A 54 1.34 -8.05 6.95
CA LYS A 54 1.94 -9.28 6.40
C LYS A 54 3.07 -9.69 7.35
N ASN A 55 2.83 -10.74 8.14
CA ASN A 55 3.82 -11.29 9.09
C ASN A 55 5.05 -11.88 8.38
N SER A 56 4.97 -12.09 7.07
CA SER A 56 6.09 -12.48 6.23
C SER A 56 6.28 -11.47 5.10
N ASN A 57 7.54 -11.16 4.81
CA ASN A 57 7.89 -10.55 3.53
C ASN A 57 7.39 -11.51 2.45
N LYS A 58 6.51 -11.03 1.55
CA LYS A 58 6.13 -11.81 0.37
C LYS A 58 7.42 -12.26 -0.32
N VAL A 59 7.61 -13.58 -0.41
CA VAL A 59 8.76 -14.14 -1.12
C VAL A 59 8.49 -13.93 -2.60
N TRP A 60 9.19 -12.97 -3.19
CA TRP A 60 9.09 -12.67 -4.61
C TRP A 60 10.00 -13.63 -5.38
N THR A 61 9.39 -14.50 -6.18
CA THR A 61 10.13 -15.37 -7.09
C THR A 61 10.86 -14.52 -8.14
N PRO A 62 11.96 -15.01 -8.74
CA PRO A 62 12.62 -14.34 -9.85
C PRO A 62 11.65 -13.98 -10.99
N GLU A 63 10.69 -14.87 -11.28
CA GLU A 63 9.69 -14.72 -12.33
C GLU A 63 8.72 -13.57 -12.02
N ASP A 64 8.22 -13.49 -10.77
CA ASP A 64 7.33 -12.42 -10.36
C ASP A 64 8.03 -11.05 -10.43
N LYS A 65 9.31 -10.99 -10.04
CA LYS A 65 10.11 -9.76 -10.15
C LYS A 65 10.27 -9.35 -11.60
N LEU A 66 10.60 -10.30 -12.47
CA LEU A 66 10.80 -10.05 -13.89
C LEU A 66 9.50 -9.55 -14.55
N ALA A 67 8.34 -10.11 -14.19
CA ALA A 67 7.06 -9.67 -14.70
C ALA A 67 6.79 -8.19 -14.37
N LEU A 68 7.08 -7.76 -13.13
CA LEU A 68 6.90 -6.36 -12.72
C LEU A 68 7.90 -5.41 -13.40
N ILE A 69 9.17 -5.82 -13.52
CA ILE A 69 10.19 -5.05 -14.23
C ILE A 69 9.82 -4.89 -15.71
N SER A 70 9.31 -5.94 -16.34
CA SER A 70 8.90 -5.93 -17.76
C SER A 70 7.77 -4.93 -18.03
N LYS A 71 6.80 -4.80 -17.11
CA LYS A 71 5.75 -3.77 -17.19
C LYS A 71 6.32 -2.35 -17.18
N VAL A 72 7.31 -2.11 -16.33
CA VAL A 72 8.01 -0.81 -16.28
C VAL A 72 8.78 -0.56 -17.58
N TYR A 73 9.44 -1.58 -18.14
CA TYR A 73 10.10 -1.47 -19.44
C TYR A 73 9.13 -1.25 -20.60
N ALA A 74 7.88 -1.75 -20.50
CA ALA A 74 6.82 -1.47 -21.44
C ALA A 74 6.26 -0.04 -21.35
N GLY A 75 6.77 0.79 -20.42
CA GLY A 75 6.41 2.20 -20.26
C GLY A 75 5.39 2.48 -19.16
N GLU A 76 4.98 1.47 -18.38
CA GLU A 76 4.11 1.70 -17.23
C GLU A 76 4.85 2.47 -16.12
N SER A 77 4.12 3.35 -15.42
CA SER A 77 4.67 4.07 -14.27
C SER A 77 5.03 3.11 -13.14
N ILE A 78 6.26 3.21 -12.62
CA ILE A 78 6.74 2.45 -11.45
C ILE A 78 5.77 2.56 -10.28
N THR A 79 5.23 3.76 -10.02
CA THR A 79 4.30 4.00 -8.92
C THR A 79 3.00 3.24 -9.10
N SER A 80 2.48 3.18 -10.33
CA SER A 80 1.26 2.44 -10.65
C SER A 80 1.46 0.93 -10.56
N VAL A 81 2.54 0.41 -11.16
CA VAL A 81 2.89 -1.02 -11.10
C VAL A 81 3.08 -1.48 -9.66
N ALA A 82 3.80 -0.69 -8.85
CA ALA A 82 4.05 -0.99 -7.45
C ALA A 82 2.76 -0.97 -6.63
N PHE A 83 1.90 0.03 -6.84
CA PHE A 83 0.59 0.12 -6.19
C PHE A 83 -0.28 -1.10 -6.50
N ASN A 84 -0.42 -1.47 -7.78
CA ASN A 84 -1.19 -2.63 -8.20
C ASN A 84 -0.63 -3.95 -7.66
N ALA A 85 0.71 -4.07 -7.60
CA ALA A 85 1.39 -5.24 -7.05
C ALA A 85 1.43 -5.27 -5.51
N GLY A 86 1.00 -4.21 -4.84
CA GLY A 86 1.01 -4.10 -3.37
C GLY A 86 2.42 -4.06 -2.79
N ILE A 87 3.36 -3.46 -3.51
CA ILE A 87 4.74 -3.25 -3.07
C ILE A 87 5.06 -1.76 -2.96
N ASN A 88 6.12 -1.46 -2.22
CA ASN A 88 6.69 -0.13 -2.20
C ASN A 88 7.31 0.18 -3.57
N ASP A 89 7.04 1.37 -4.10
CA ASP A 89 7.58 1.87 -5.36
C ASP A 89 9.11 2.01 -5.34
N GLY A 90 9.69 2.41 -4.21
CA GLY A 90 11.14 2.41 -3.98
C GLY A 90 11.77 1.01 -4.07
N LEU A 91 11.05 -0.05 -3.66
CA LEU A 91 11.51 -1.44 -3.84
C LEU A 91 11.56 -1.83 -5.32
N LEU A 92 10.50 -1.52 -6.07
CA LEU A 92 10.44 -1.80 -7.51
C LEU A 92 11.51 -1.01 -8.27
N TYR A 93 11.73 0.26 -7.91
CA TYR A 93 12.77 1.09 -8.48
C TYR A 93 14.17 0.46 -8.33
N GLN A 94 14.48 -0.10 -7.17
CA GLN A 94 15.75 -0.82 -6.95
C GLN A 94 15.90 -2.04 -7.85
N TRP A 95 14.82 -2.81 -8.05
CA TRP A 95 14.85 -3.99 -8.92
C TRP A 95 15.10 -3.60 -10.37
N VAL A 96 14.36 -2.61 -10.89
CA VAL A 96 14.54 -2.11 -12.26
C VAL A 96 15.97 -1.61 -12.48
N ARG A 97 16.53 -0.86 -11.52
CA ARG A 97 17.91 -0.36 -11.61
C ARG A 97 18.95 -1.48 -11.62
N LYS A 98 18.77 -2.54 -10.83
CA LYS A 98 19.68 -3.69 -10.81
C LYS A 98 19.61 -4.52 -12.10
N TYR A 99 18.47 -4.50 -12.80
CA TYR A 99 18.28 -5.22 -14.05
C TYR A 99 18.78 -4.46 -15.29
N LYS A 100 19.22 -3.21 -15.15
CA LYS A 100 19.86 -2.41 -16.22
C LYS A 100 21.37 -2.66 -16.37
N ILE A 101 21.91 -3.71 -15.74
CA ILE A 101 23.33 -4.10 -15.83
C ILE A 101 23.58 -4.82 -17.15
#